data_AF-A0A5K0W6H3-F1
#
_entry.id   AF-A0A5K0W6H3-F1
#
_cell.length_a   1.000
_cell.length_b   1.000
_cell.length_c   1.000
_cell.angle_alpha   90.00
_cell.angle_beta   90.00
_cell.angle_gamma   90.00
#
_symmetry.space_group_name_H-M   'P 1'
#
loop_
_entity.id
_entity.type
_entity.pdbx_description
1 polymer ?
#
loop_
_entity_poly.entity_id
_entity_poly.type
_entity_poly.pdbx_seq_one_letter_code
_entity_poly.pdbx_strand_id
1 'polypeptide(L)' 'DLSAVQKFLGVPVRELKSRQVKIHTRPPSAQIDNWGDVHRTLRGTEYEHFLEHADHIT' A
#
# COMPACT_ATOMS: atom_id res chain seq x y z
N ASP A 1 13.86 6.83 -6.08
CA ASP A 1 13.35 6.83 -7.47
C ASP A 1 13.69 5.49 -8.14
N LEU A 2 12.73 4.87 -8.82
CA LEU A 2 12.89 3.59 -9.51
C LEU A 2 13.91 3.66 -10.66
N SER A 3 14.18 4.85 -11.19
CA SER A 3 15.22 5.04 -12.21
C SER A 3 16.63 4.73 -11.69
N ALA A 4 16.92 5.04 -10.42
CA ALA A 4 18.21 4.80 -9.78
C ALA A 4 18.47 3.29 -9.58
N VAL A 5 17.42 2.55 -9.20
CA VAL A 5 17.49 1.09 -9.05
C VAL A 5 17.73 0.42 -10.41
N GLN A 6 17.05 0.88 -11.47
CA GLN A 6 17.26 0.36 -12.83
C GLN A 6 18.70 0.59 -13.31
N LYS A 7 19.27 1.78 -13.04
CA LYS A 7 20.68 2.08 -13.33
C LYS A 7 21.65 1.21 -12.54
N PHE A 8 21.40 1.02 -11.24
CA PHE A 8 22.20 0.15 -10.38
C PHE A 8 22.24 -1.29 -10.91
N LEU A 9 21.10 -1.79 -11.39
CA LEU A 9 20.98 -3.14 -11.95
C LEU A 9 21.50 -3.27 -13.40
N GLY A 10 21.89 -2.17 -14.05
CA GLY A 10 22.36 -2.17 -15.44
C GLY A 10 21.25 -2.49 -16.46
N VAL A 11 19.98 -2.32 -16.10
CA VAL A 11 18.84 -2.57 -17.00
C VAL A 11 18.37 -1.28 -17.68
N PRO A 12 17.79 -1.34 -18.90
CA PRO A 12 17.25 -0.17 -19.56
C PRO A 12 16.19 0.52 -18.70
N VAL A 13 16.34 1.85 -18.52
CA VAL A 13 15.39 2.65 -17.75
C VAL A 13 14.07 2.75 -18.51
N ARG A 14 12.99 2.35 -17.85
CA ARG A 14 11.63 2.42 -18.38
C ARG A 14 10.64 2.81 -17.29
N GLU A 15 9.47 3.27 -17.71
CA GLU A 15 8.33 3.45 -16.82
C GLU A 15 7.91 2.07 -16.28
N LEU A 16 7.98 1.91 -14.96
CA LEU A 16 7.52 0.72 -14.27
C LEU A 16 6.10 0.97 -13.76
N LYS A 17 5.16 0.16 -14.24
CA LYS A 17 3.78 0.14 -13.75
C LYS A 17 3.52 -1.23 -13.15
N SER A 18 2.95 -1.26 -11.94
CA SER A 18 2.47 -2.52 -11.37
C SER A 18 1.37 -3.07 -12.26
N ARG A 19 1.52 -4.33 -12.69
CA ARG A 19 0.47 -5.09 -13.36
C ARG A 19 -0.36 -5.91 -12.38
N GLN A 20 -0.13 -5.74 -11.08
CA GLN A 20 -0.87 -6.44 -10.05
C GLN A 20 -2.32 -6.01 -10.10
N VAL A 21 -3.20 -6.97 -10.38
CA VAL A 21 -4.64 -6.77 -10.22
C VAL A 21 -4.92 -6.71 -8.73
N LYS A 22 -5.35 -5.56 -8.22
CA LYS A 22 -5.75 -5.43 -6.82
C LYS A 22 -7.06 -6.18 -6.61
N ILE A 23 -6.99 -7.35 -5.97
CA ILE A 23 -8.15 -8.19 -5.68
C ILE A 23 -8.93 -7.75 -4.43
N HIS A 24 -8.31 -6.89 -3.60
CA HIS A 24 -8.89 -6.33 -2.39
C HIS A 24 -9.42 -4.92 -2.68
N THR A 25 -10.68 -4.84 -3.11
CA THR A 25 -11.35 -3.59 -3.50
C THR A 25 -12.14 -2.94 -2.35
N ARG A 26 -12.35 -3.66 -1.24
CA ARG A 26 -13.06 -3.14 -0.07
C ARG A 26 -12.07 -2.49 0.90
N PRO A 27 -12.54 -1.59 1.78
CA PRO A 27 -11.71 -1.03 2.84
C PRO A 27 -11.11 -2.13 3.74
N PRO A 28 -9.93 -1.89 4.35
CA PRO A 28 -9.33 -2.84 5.31
C PRO A 28 -10.28 -3.24 6.44
N SER A 29 -11.14 -2.31 6.88
CA SER A 29 -12.15 -2.56 7.92
C SER A 29 -13.19 -3.63 7.57
N ALA A 30 -13.44 -3.84 6.29
CA ALA A 30 -14.38 -4.85 5.78
C ALA A 30 -13.70 -6.17 5.41
N GLN A 31 -12.39 -6.27 5.61
CA GLN A 31 -11.55 -7.40 5.19
C GLN A 31 -10.76 -8.02 6.35
N ILE A 32 -10.61 -7.29 7.45
CA ILE A 32 -9.85 -7.70 8.63
C ILE A 32 -10.83 -7.95 9.76
N ASP A 33 -10.95 -9.21 10.18
CA ASP A 33 -11.92 -9.62 11.20
C ASP A 33 -11.70 -8.90 12.54
N ASN A 34 -10.44 -8.64 12.92
CA ASN A 34 -10.06 -7.93 14.14
C ASN A 34 -9.74 -6.44 13.90
N TRP A 35 -10.41 -5.80 12.94
CA TRP A 35 -10.10 -4.42 12.54
C TRP A 35 -10.07 -3.44 13.71
N GLY A 36 -10.95 -3.58 14.70
CA GLY A 36 -10.99 -2.71 15.86
C GLY A 36 -9.70 -2.72 16.68
N ASP A 37 -9.05 -3.88 16.82
CA ASP A 37 -7.78 -4.00 17.54
C ASP A 37 -6.63 -3.46 16.69
N VAL A 38 -6.59 -3.78 15.39
CA VAL A 38 -5.59 -3.23 14.46
C VAL A 38 -5.63 -1.71 14.44
N HIS A 39 -6.82 -1.12 14.31
CA HIS A 39 -7.00 0.32 14.32
C HIS A 39 -6.51 0.92 15.64
N ARG A 40 -6.88 0.34 16.78
CA ARG A 40 -6.44 0.82 18.10
C ARG A 40 -4.92 0.74 18.28
N THR A 41 -4.30 -0.34 17.83
CA THR A 41 -2.85 -0.56 17.93
C THR A 41 -2.06 0.43 17.07
N LEU A 42 -2.58 0.79 15.90
CA LEU A 42 -1.88 1.68 14.96
C LEU A 42 -2.11 3.17 15.26
N ARG A 43 -3.19 3.56 15.94
CA ARG A 43 -3.41 4.97 16.35
C ARG A 43 -2.26 5.46 17.24
N GLY A 44 -1.77 6.66 16.97
CA GLY A 44 -0.66 7.29 17.70
C GLY A 44 0.72 6.71 17.39
N THR A 45 0.81 5.71 16.51
CA THR A 45 2.09 5.20 15.99
C THR A 45 2.45 5.93 14.70
N GLU A 46 3.70 5.81 14.26
CA GLU A 46 4.13 6.31 12.94
C GLU A 46 3.34 5.69 11.78
N TYR A 47 2.66 4.56 12.01
CA TYR A 47 1.85 3.84 11.03
C TYR A 47 0.38 4.27 10.99
N GLU A 48 -0.05 5.24 11.82
CA GLU A 48 -1.45 5.71 11.82
C GLU A 48 -1.91 6.19 10.44
N HIS A 49 -1.01 6.79 9.65
CA HIS A 49 -1.32 7.24 8.29
C HIS A 49 -1.81 6.13 7.36
N PHE A 50 -1.48 4.86 7.62
CA PHE A 50 -2.01 3.72 6.85
C PHE A 50 -3.49 3.43 7.14
N LEU A 51 -4.04 3.94 8.24
CA LEU A 51 -5.47 3.84 8.54
C LEU A 51 -6.31 4.79 7.67
N GLU A 52 -5.70 5.89 7.20
CA GLU A 52 -6.36 6.96 6.44
C GLU A 52 -6.26 6.77 4.92
N HIS A 53 -5.33 5.93 4.44
CA HIS A 53 -5.15 5.66 3.02
C HIS A 53 -6.27 4.75 2.50
N ALA A 54 -7.34 5.39 2.04
CA ALA A 54 -8.38 4.77 1.25
C ALA A 54 -7.84 4.41 -0.14
N ASP A 55 -7.05 3.34 -0.23
CA ASP A 55 -6.64 2.80 -1.54
C ASP A 55 -7.79 2.04 -2.25
N HIS A 56 -9.04 2.28 -1.87
CA HIS A 56 -10.23 1.69 -2.48
C HIS A 56 -10.90 2.75 -3.35
N ILE A 57 -11.20 2.37 -4.59
CA ILE A 57 -11.90 3.23 -5.54
C ILE A 57 -13.34 3.40 -5.03
N THR A 58 -13.70 4.60 -4.56
CA THR A 58 -15.11 5.03 -4.44
C THR A 58 -15.74 5.23 -5.80
#